data_AF-A0A920R1G0-F1
#
_entry.id   AF-A0A920R1G0-F1
#
_cell.length_a   1.000
_cell.length_b   1.000
_cell.length_c   1.000
_cell.angle_alpha   90.00
_cell.angle_beta   90.00
_cell.angle_gamma   90.00
#
_symmetry.space_group_name_H-M   'P 1'
#
loop_
_entity.id
_entity.type
_entity.pdbx_description
1 polymer ?
#
loop_
_entity_poly.entity_id
_entity_poly.type
_entity_poly.pdbx_seq_one_letter_code
_entity_poly.pdbx_strand_id
1 'polypeptide(L)'
;MLSRGARIDAKPSLEIYADDVVAAHGATAGHVDSDTLFYLQSRGVDEEAAKAILIRGFAEEMIDEFEPESLNTFVERVASERIPVLLAESDTIGTT
;
A
#
# COMPACT_ATOMS: atom_id res chain seq x y z
N MET A 1 -0.51 -4.62 -4.82
CA MET A 1 -0.36 -4.54 -6.28
C MET A 1 -1.70 -4.15 -6.85
N LEU A 2 -1.74 -3.04 -7.58
CA LEU A 2 -3.00 -2.41 -8.01
C LEU A 2 -3.39 -2.75 -9.45
N SER A 3 -2.43 -3.09 -10.32
CA SER A 3 -2.67 -3.43 -11.73
C SER A 3 -2.00 -4.75 -12.12
N ARG A 4 -2.42 -5.32 -13.25
CA ARG A 4 -1.82 -6.55 -13.81
C ARG A 4 -0.36 -6.35 -14.22
N GLY A 5 -0.03 -5.16 -14.71
CA GLY A 5 1.34 -4.79 -15.09
C GLY A 5 2.22 -4.34 -13.92
N ALA A 6 1.69 -4.30 -12.70
CA ALA A 6 2.47 -3.92 -11.54
C ALA A 6 3.62 -4.91 -11.33
N ARG A 7 4.78 -4.39 -10.93
CA ARG A 7 5.97 -5.18 -10.63
C ARG A 7 6.66 -4.62 -9.39
N ILE A 8 7.17 -5.51 -8.55
CA ILE A 8 7.99 -5.18 -7.39
C ILE A 8 9.20 -6.11 -7.36
N ASP A 9 10.39 -5.55 -7.18
CA ASP A 9 11.64 -6.29 -7.04
C ASP A 9 12.21 -5.99 -5.64
N ALA A 10 12.03 -6.92 -4.70
CA ALA A 10 12.60 -6.82 -3.36
C ALA A 10 13.86 -7.69 -3.27
N LYS A 11 15.00 -7.07 -2.95
CA LYS A 11 16.29 -7.77 -2.78
C LYS A 11 16.86 -7.49 -1.39
N PRO A 12 16.37 -8.16 -0.34
CA PRO A 12 16.92 -7.99 0.99
C PRO A 12 18.27 -8.68 1.13
N SER A 13 19.18 -8.04 1.85
CA SER A 13 20.51 -8.57 2.16
C SER A 13 20.91 -8.20 3.59
N LEU A 14 21.52 -9.15 4.30
CA LEU A 14 22.08 -8.95 5.63
C LEU A 14 23.52 -9.43 5.62
N GLU A 15 24.45 -8.56 6.04
CA GLU A 15 25.84 -8.92 6.31
C GLU A 15 26.08 -8.81 7.81
N ILE A 16 26.29 -9.94 8.47
CA ILE A 16 26.40 -10.04 9.92
C ILE A 16 27.77 -10.59 10.28
N TYR A 17 28.55 -9.80 11.03
CA TYR A 17 29.92 -10.12 11.45
C TYR A 17 30.05 -10.34 12.96
N ALA A 18 28.93 -10.45 13.68
CA ALA A 18 28.88 -10.61 15.14
C ALA A 18 28.32 -11.98 15.53
N ASP A 19 28.81 -12.53 16.64
CA ASP A 19 28.57 -13.93 17.04
C ASP A 19 27.23 -14.17 17.75
N ASP A 20 26.62 -13.14 18.34
CA ASP A 20 25.45 -13.29 19.22
C ASP A 20 24.35 -12.26 18.87
N VAL A 21 23.75 -12.41 17.69
CA VAL A 21 22.67 -11.54 17.23
C VAL A 21 21.45 -12.34 16.74
N VAL A 22 20.27 -11.74 16.91
CA VAL A 22 19.05 -12.18 16.23
C VAL A 22 18.73 -11.13 15.18
N ALA A 23 18.73 -11.54 13.91
CA ALA A 23 18.36 -10.69 12.79
C ALA A 23 17.28 -11.37 11.97
N ALA A 24 16.23 -10.61 11.63
CA ALA A 24 15.15 -11.06 10.77
C ALA A 24 14.89 -9.98 9.71
N HIS A 25 14.47 -10.43 8.52
CA HIS A 25 13.97 -9.56 7.47
C HIS A 25 12.73 -10.20 6.85
N GLY A 26 11.75 -9.37 6.50
CA GLY A 26 10.55 -9.80 5.81
C GLY A 26 10.21 -8.83 4.70
N ALA A 27 9.81 -9.37 3.55
CA ALA A 27 9.25 -8.60 2.45
C ALA A 27 8.01 -9.33 1.95
N THR A 28 6.90 -8.62 1.85
CA THR A 28 5.62 -9.15 1.36
C THR A 28 5.15 -8.36 0.17
N ALA A 29 4.65 -9.07 -0.85
CA ALA A 29 3.99 -8.49 -2.00
C ALA A 29 2.69 -9.25 -2.24
N GLY A 30 1.62 -8.52 -2.54
CA GLY A 30 0.30 -9.11 -2.75
C GLY A 30 -0.63 -8.15 -3.47
N HIS A 31 -1.80 -8.65 -3.87
CA HIS A 31 -2.88 -7.84 -4.44
C HIS A 31 -3.81 -7.36 -3.32
N VAL A 32 -4.74 -6.46 -3.66
CA VAL A 32 -5.84 -6.13 -2.74
C VAL A 32 -6.63 -7.42 -2.47
N ASP A 33 -6.93 -7.67 -1.20
CA ASP A 33 -7.65 -8.86 -0.77
C ASP A 33 -9.09 -8.84 -1.29
N SER A 34 -9.45 -9.82 -2.11
CA SER A 34 -10.76 -9.86 -2.79
C SER A 34 -11.92 -10.08 -1.82
N ASP A 35 -11.70 -10.84 -0.75
CA ASP A 35 -12.75 -11.15 0.22
C ASP A 35 -13.09 -9.92 1.07
N THR A 36 -12.06 -9.15 1.45
CA THR A 36 -12.22 -7.88 2.15
C THR A 36 -12.86 -6.82 1.25
N LEU A 37 -12.45 -6.74 -0.01
CA LEU A 37 -13.07 -5.87 -1.01
C LEU A 37 -14.56 -6.22 -1.19
N PHE A 38 -14.87 -7.50 -1.40
CA PHE A 38 -16.23 -7.99 -1.53
C PHE A 38 -17.05 -7.72 -0.26
N TYR A 39 -16.45 -7.87 0.92
CA TYR A 39 -17.11 -7.56 2.19
C TYR A 39 -17.53 -6.09 2.25
N LEU A 40 -16.65 -5.14 1.92
CA LEU A 40 -16.98 -3.72 1.88
C LEU A 40 -18.08 -3.42 0.85
N GLN A 41 -17.98 -4.00 -0.35
CA GLN A 41 -19.00 -3.86 -1.38
C GLN A 41 -20.37 -4.40 -0.96
N SER A 42 -20.41 -5.53 -0.25
CA SER A 42 -21.65 -6.11 0.27
C SER A 42 -22.37 -5.21 1.29
N ARG A 43 -21.64 -4.24 1.87
CA ARG A 43 -22.17 -3.21 2.76
C ARG A 43 -22.57 -1.92 2.04
N GLY A 44 -22.52 -1.91 0.71
CA GLY A 44 -22.95 -0.77 -0.12
C GLY A 44 -21.85 0.25 -0.40
N VAL A 45 -20.59 -0.05 -0.09
CA VAL A 45 -19.45 0.79 -0.50
C VAL A 45 -19.17 0.51 -1.98
N ASP A 46 -19.04 1.56 -2.79
CA ASP A 46 -18.65 1.38 -4.19
C ASP A 46 -17.22 0.82 -4.30
N GLU A 47 -16.90 0.19 -5.44
CA GLU A 47 -15.62 -0.50 -5.61
C GLU A 47 -14.40 0.43 -5.46
N GLU A 48 -14.48 1.64 -6.02
CA GLU A 48 -13.37 2.60 -5.97
C GLU A 48 -13.14 3.08 -4.54
N ALA A 49 -14.22 3.44 -3.82
CA ALA A 49 -14.14 3.81 -2.42
C ALA A 49 -13.65 2.65 -1.54
N ALA A 50 -14.11 1.42 -1.79
CA ALA A 50 -13.66 0.26 -1.03
C ALA A 50 -12.15 0.00 -1.23
N LYS A 51 -11.65 0.06 -2.47
CA LYS A 51 -10.22 0.00 -2.76
C LYS A 51 -9.44 1.14 -2.10
N ALA A 52 -9.96 2.37 -2.15
CA ALA A 52 -9.33 3.54 -1.52
C ALA A 52 -9.23 3.40 0.00
N ILE A 53 -10.27 2.90 0.67
CA ILE A 53 -10.27 2.60 2.11
C ILE A 53 -9.16 1.59 2.44
N LEU A 54 -9.05 0.50 1.67
CA LEU A 54 -8.04 -0.54 1.93
C LEU A 54 -6.62 -0.03 1.71
N ILE A 55 -6.38 0.76 0.67
CA ILE A 55 -5.07 1.35 0.41
C ILE A 55 -4.71 2.38 1.48
N ARG A 56 -5.66 3.23 1.88
CA ARG A 56 -5.43 4.21 2.95
C ARG A 56 -5.11 3.51 4.25
N GLY A 57 -5.91 2.52 4.66
CA GLY A 57 -5.65 1.77 5.89
C GLY A 57 -4.30 1.04 5.89
N PHE A 58 -3.83 0.57 4.72
CA PHE A 58 -2.48 0.01 4.59
C PHE A 58 -1.37 1.08 4.74
N ALA A 59 -1.60 2.30 4.25
CA ALA A 59 -0.60 3.38 4.29
C ALA A 59 -0.61 4.16 5.61
N GLU A 60 -1.71 4.16 6.36
CA GLU A 60 -1.95 5.01 7.53
C GLU A 60 -0.87 4.84 8.61
N GLU A 61 -0.49 3.59 8.93
CA GLU A 61 0.57 3.32 9.91
C GLU A 61 1.91 3.97 9.51
N MET A 62 2.27 3.94 8.23
CA MET A 62 3.50 4.60 7.74
C MET A 62 3.37 6.13 7.70
N ILE A 63 2.18 6.66 7.44
CA ILE A 63 1.95 8.11 7.39
C ILE A 63 2.01 8.71 8.80
N ASP A 64 1.49 8.00 9.80
CA ASP A 64 1.46 8.44 11.20
C ASP A 64 2.85 8.52 11.86
N GLU A 65 3.87 7.87 11.30
CA GLU A 65 5.25 7.95 11.79
C GLU A 65 5.99 9.25 11.40
N PHE A 66 5.46 10.04 10.46
CA PHE A 66 6.15 11.25 10.00
C PHE A 66 6.11 12.38 11.03
N GLU A 67 7.29 12.79 11.49
CA GLU A 67 7.47 14.00 12.32
C GLU A 67 8.33 15.04 11.59
N PRO A 68 8.10 16.35 11.82
CA PRO A 68 7.07 16.95 12.69
C PRO A 68 5.66 16.91 12.08
N GLU A 69 4.62 17.26 12.84
CA GLU A 69 3.19 17.22 12.42
C GLU A 69 2.92 17.91 11.07
N SER A 70 3.67 18.96 10.72
CA SER A 70 3.57 19.61 9.41
C SER A 70 3.94 18.70 8.24
N LEU A 71 4.88 17.77 8.44
CA LEU A 71 5.27 16.77 7.45
C LEU A 71 4.19 15.70 7.31
N ASN A 72 3.66 15.18 8.42
CA ASN A 72 2.51 14.27 8.41
C ASN A 72 1.32 14.88 7.65
N THR A 73 0.93 16.11 7.97
CA THR A 73 -0.16 16.83 7.27
C THR A 73 0.11 16.96 5.77
N PHE A 74 1.36 17.26 5.40
CA PHE A 74 1.76 17.33 3.99
C PHE A 74 1.62 15.99 3.29
N VAL A 75 2.09 14.90 3.91
CA VAL A 75 2.02 13.55 3.37
C VAL A 75 0.57 13.07 3.27
N GLU A 76 -0.25 13.29 4.29
CA GLU A 76 -1.68 12.92 4.29
C GLU A 76 -2.44 13.61 3.16
N ARG A 77 -2.15 14.90 2.93
CA ARG A 77 -2.72 15.63 1.79
C ARG A 77 -2.27 15.02 0.45
N VAL A 78 -0.98 14.75 0.28
CA VAL A 78 -0.46 14.13 -0.94
C VAL A 78 -1.05 12.74 -1.16
N ALA A 79 -1.17 11.92 -0.11
CA ALA A 79 -1.77 10.59 -0.18
C ALA A 79 -3.24 10.68 -0.62
N SER A 80 -4.00 11.59 -0.03
CA SER A 80 -5.41 11.85 -0.39
C SER A 80 -5.57 12.29 -1.85
N GLU A 81 -4.64 13.07 -2.38
CA GLU A 81 -4.63 13.50 -3.79
C GLU A 81 -4.17 12.38 -4.75
N ARG A 82 -3.25 11.51 -4.32
CA ARG A 82 -2.61 10.51 -5.20
C ARG A 82 -3.32 9.16 -5.24
N ILE A 83 -3.93 8.70 -4.15
CA ILE A 83 -4.60 7.39 -4.11
C ILE A 83 -5.69 7.26 -5.20
N PRO A 84 -6.61 8.23 -5.40
CA PRO A 84 -7.62 8.13 -6.46
C PRO A 84 -7.00 8.06 -7.87
N VAL A 85 -5.92 8.82 -8.10
CA VAL A 85 -5.23 8.83 -9.40
C VAL A 85 -4.58 7.47 -9.68
N LEU A 86 -3.89 6.89 -8.70
CA LEU A 86 -3.26 5.58 -8.84
C LEU A 86 -4.26 4.46 -9.09
N LEU A 87 -5.46 4.56 -8.50
CA LEU A 87 -6.55 3.62 -8.75
C LEU A 87 -7.06 3.72 -10.20
N ALA A 88 -7.34 4.93 -10.69
CA ALA A 88 -7.77 5.14 -12.07
C ALA A 88 -6.72 4.68 -13.11
N GLU A 89 -5.43 4.93 -12.83
CA GLU A 89 -4.34 4.47 -13.69
C GLU A 89 -4.20 2.93 -13.68
N SER A 90 -4.53 2.28 -12.56
CA SER A 90 -4.37 0.84 -12.41
C SER A 90 -5.26 0.02 -13.34
N ASP A 91 -6.47 0.52 -13.64
CA ASP A 91 -7.42 -0.12 -14.56
C ASP A 91 -7.05 0.06 -16.04
N THR A 92 -6.10 0.96 -16.34
CA THR A 92 -5.66 1.27 -17.72
C THR A 92 -4.43 0.46 -18.14
N ILE A 93 -3.66 -0.07 -17.19
CA ILE A 93 -2.39 -0.78 -17.43
C ILE A 93 -2.65 -2.29 -17.47
N GLY A 94 -2.99 -2.81 -18.66
CA GLY A 94 -3.15 -4.25 -18.90
C GLY A 94 -4.12 -4.69 -20.00
N THR A 95 -4.61 -3.77 -20.84
CA THR A 95 -5.62 -4.04 -21.89
C THR A 95 -5.04 -4.23 -23.30
N THR A 96 -3.73 -4.46 -23.43
CA THR A 96 -3.05 -4.81 -24.70
C THR A 96 -2.12 -5.99 -24.51
#